data_AF-A0A5M4AP63-F1
#
_entry.id   AF-A0A5M4AP63-F1
#
_cell.length_a   1.000
_cell.length_b   1.000
_cell.length_c   1.000
_cell.angle_alpha   90.00
_cell.angle_beta   90.00
_cell.angle_gamma   90.00
#
_symmetry.space_group_name_H-M   'P 1'
#
loop_
_entity.id
_entity.type
_entity.pdbx_description
1 polymer ?
#
loop_
_entity_poly.entity_id
_entity_poly.type
_entity_poly.pdbx_seq_one_letter_code
_entity_poly.pdbx_strand_id
1 'polypeptide(L)' 'MMGIGWIIGIAFIVGIVWLLSKGSGADSRSNMQTTRTALDILNERFARGEITNEEYQEKRNTIA' A
#
# COMPACT_ATOMS: atom_id res chain seq x y z
N MET A 1 -25.61 -22.91 -7.36
CA MET A 1 -24.50 -22.62 -6.42
C MET A 1 -23.64 -21.49 -7.00
N MET A 2 -24.00 -20.23 -6.78
CA MET A 2 -23.32 -19.06 -7.40
C MET A 2 -22.75 -18.06 -6.37
N GLY A 3 -22.55 -18.49 -5.12
CA GLY A 3 -22.12 -17.61 -4.02
C GLY A 3 -20.72 -17.89 -3.47
N ILE A 4 -20.01 -18.90 -3.96
CA ILE A 4 -18.77 -19.37 -3.32
C ILE A 4 -17.53 -18.69 -3.92
N GLY A 5 -17.55 -18.41 -5.23
CA GLY A 5 -16.42 -17.78 -5.93
C GLY A 5 -16.08 -16.38 -5.41
N TRP A 6 -17.09 -15.55 -5.09
CA TRP A 6 -16.84 -14.20 -4.57
C TRP A 6 -16.26 -14.24 -3.13
N ILE A 7 -16.63 -15.24 -2.33
CA ILE A 7 -16.13 -15.40 -0.95
C ILE A 7 -14.65 -15.77 -0.99
N ILE A 8 -14.25 -16.66 -1.91
CA ILE A 8 -12.85 -17.05 -2.08
C ILE A 8 -12.01 -15.86 -2.58
N GLY A 9 -12.53 -15.06 -3.52
CA GLY A 9 -11.84 -13.86 -4.00
C GLY A 9 -11.65 -12.81 -2.89
N ILE A 10 -12.69 -12.55 -2.10
CA ILE A 10 -12.62 -11.62 -0.97
C ILE A 10 -11.65 -12.13 0.10
N ALA A 11 -11.71 -13.42 0.45
CA ALA A 11 -10.79 -14.02 1.41
C ALA A 11 -9.33 -13.94 0.94
N PHE A 12 -9.07 -14.11 -0.35
CA PHE A 12 -7.74 -13.98 -0.94
C PHE A 12 -7.22 -12.54 -0.89
N ILE A 13 -8.07 -11.55 -1.23
CA ILE A 13 -7.72 -10.12 -1.12
C ILE A 13 -7.45 -9.74 0.34
N VAL A 14 -8.31 -10.14 1.28
CA VAL A 14 -8.11 -9.86 2.71
C VAL A 14 -6.83 -10.53 3.23
N GLY A 15 -6.52 -11.75 2.78
CA GLY A 15 -5.27 -12.44 3.11
C GLY A 15 -4.03 -11.69 2.61
N ILE A 16 -4.08 -11.18 1.37
CA ILE A 16 -2.99 -10.36 0.79
C ILE A 16 -2.86 -9.03 1.52
N VAL A 17 -3.98 -8.33 1.78
CA VAL A 17 -3.98 -7.06 2.51
C VAL A 17 -3.46 -7.25 3.93
N TRP A 18 -3.82 -8.34 4.61
CA TRP A 18 -3.30 -8.64 5.95
C TRP A 18 -1.80 -8.99 5.93
N LEU A 19 -1.34 -9.74 4.92
CA LEU A 19 0.08 -10.04 4.74
C LEU A 19 0.90 -8.76 4.49
N LEU A 20 0.37 -7.83 3.69
CA LEU A 20 0.98 -6.53 3.43
C LEU A 20 0.86 -5.58 4.63
N SER A 21 -0.26 -5.58 5.33
CA SER A 21 -0.53 -4.73 6.51
C SER A 21 0.28 -5.17 7.73
N LYS A 22 0.64 -6.45 7.84
CA LYS A 22 1.63 -6.94 8.80
C LYS A 22 3.05 -6.38 8.54
N GLY A 23 3.31 -5.89 7.33
CA GLY A 23 4.50 -5.09 7.01
C GLY A 23 4.39 -3.61 7.37
N SER A 24 3.25 -3.14 7.87
CA SER A 24 2.99 -1.70 8.08
C SER A 24 2.26 -1.37 9.40
N GLY A 25 2.05 -2.35 10.28
CA GLY A 25 1.44 -2.17 11.60
C GLY A 25 2.47 -1.97 12.70
N ALA A 26 3.07 -0.77 12.75
CA ALA A 26 3.58 -0.11 13.94
C ALA A 26 4.02 -1.02 15.13
N ASP A 27 5.28 -1.47 15.10
CA ASP A 27 6.01 -1.59 16.36
C ASP A 27 6.44 -0.18 16.76
N SER A 28 5.64 0.39 17.66
CA SER A 28 6.01 1.54 18.47
C SER A 28 7.34 1.25 19.16
N ARG A 29 8.41 2.00 18.85
CA ARG A 29 9.40 2.54 19.81
C ARG A 29 10.59 3.15 19.07
N SER A 30 11.08 4.25 19.64
CA SER A 30 12.23 5.07 19.23
C SER A 30 11.98 5.88 17.96
N ASN A 31 11.62 7.16 18.11
CA ASN A 31 12.64 8.19 18.22
C ASN A 31 13.66 8.11 17.08
N MET A 32 13.20 8.30 15.85
CA MET A 32 14.02 8.94 14.85
C MET A 32 13.08 9.67 13.90
N GLN A 33 13.30 10.96 13.84
CA GLN A 33 12.89 11.91 12.83
C GLN A 33 13.15 11.36 11.42
N THR A 34 12.35 10.38 11.01
CA THR A 34 12.42 9.78 9.68
C THR A 34 11.72 10.75 8.77
N THR A 35 12.51 11.62 8.16
CA THR A 35 12.15 12.39 6.97
C THR A 35 11.46 11.44 6.01
N ARG A 36 10.12 11.45 5.97
CA ARG A 36 9.35 10.68 5.01
C ARG A 36 9.89 11.06 3.63
N THR A 37 10.49 10.08 2.96
CA THR A 37 11.09 10.33 1.66
C THR A 37 9.98 10.67 0.68
N ALA A 38 10.29 11.45 -0.36
CA ALA A 38 9.30 11.79 -1.38
C ALA A 38 8.67 10.53 -2.01
N LEU A 39 9.41 9.43 -2.06
CA LEU A 39 8.95 8.12 -2.51
C LEU A 39 7.92 7.48 -1.57
N ASP A 40 8.08 7.63 -0.25
CA ASP A 40 7.13 7.10 0.74
C ASP A 40 5.78 7.82 0.65
N ILE A 41 5.81 9.15 0.50
CA ILE A 41 4.61 9.98 0.29
C ILE A 41 3.91 9.62 -1.03
N LEU A 42 4.70 9.33 -2.08
CA LEU A 42 4.18 8.93 -3.38
C LEU A 42 3.48 7.56 -3.32
N ASN A 43 4.09 6.58 -2.64
CA ASN A 43 3.51 5.26 -2.40
C ASN A 43 2.22 5.35 -1.59
N GLU A 44 2.19 6.19 -0.57
CA GLU A 44 1.01 6.38 0.27
C GLU A 44 -0.18 6.93 -0.54
N ARG A 45 0.06 7.92 -1.40
CA ARG A 45 -0.98 8.50 -2.27
C ARG A 45 -1.50 7.52 -3.33
N PHE A 46 -0.62 6.70 -3.90
CA PHE A 46 -1.02 5.64 -4.82
C PHE A 46 -1.85 4.55 -4.11
N ALA A 47 -1.45 4.15 -2.91
CA ALA A 47 -2.20 3.18 -2.09
C ALA A 47 -3.56 3.72 -1.64
N ARG A 48 -3.67 5.03 -1.40
CA ARG A 48 -4.93 5.74 -1.13
C ARG A 48 -5.81 5.90 -2.37
N GLY A 49 -5.27 5.68 -3.58
CA GLY A 49 -5.97 5.87 -4.85
C GLY A 49 -6.13 7.35 -5.25
N GLU A 50 -5.33 8.26 -4.68
CA GLU A 50 -5.39 9.69 -4.96
C GLU A 50 -4.68 10.08 -6.26
N ILE A 51 -3.85 9.18 -6.80
CA ILE A 51 -3.12 9.36 -8.06
C ILE A 51 -3.25 8.11 -8.92
N THR A 52 -3.23 8.29 -10.24
CA THR A 52 -3.29 7.15 -11.18
C THR A 52 -1.94 6.42 -11.26
N ASN A 53 -1.95 5.21 -11.83
CA ASN A 53 -0.72 4.45 -12.06
C ASN A 53 0.26 5.20 -12.96
N GLU A 54 -0.24 5.95 -13.95
CA GLU A 54 0.56 6.77 -14.85
C GLU A 54 1.29 7.87 -14.08
N GLU A 55 0.57 8.61 -13.22
CA GLU A 55 1.15 9.66 -12.37
C GLU A 55 2.16 9.12 -11.36
N TYR A 56 1.90 7.93 -10.81
CA TYR A 56 2.82 7.25 -9.90
C TYR A 56 4.15 6.94 -10.61
N GLN A 57 4.10 6.39 -11.82
CA GLN A 57 5.31 6.01 -12.56
C GLN A 57 6.14 7.22 -12.99
N GLU A 58 5.49 8.29 -13.44
CA GLU A 58 6.17 9.54 -13.80
C GLU A 58 6.95 10.14 -12.60
N LYS A 59 6.28 10.24 -11.45
CA LYS A 59 6.88 10.79 -10.23
C LYS A 59 7.94 9.86 -9.66
N ARG A 60 7.73 8.54 -9.72
CA ARG A 60 8.71 7.55 -9.27
C ARG A 60 10.01 7.64 -10.07
N ASN A 61 9.91 7.81 -11.40
CA ASN A 61 11.10 7.99 -12.26
C ASN A 61 11.82 9.32 -12.04
N THR A 62 11.13 10.33 -11.52
CA THR A 62 11.73 11.64 -11.20
C THR A 62 12.44 11.62 -9.84
N ILE A 63 11.95 10.81 -8.91
CA ILE A 63 12.45 10.73 -7.52
C ILE A 63 13.53 9.63 -7.34
N ALA A 64 13.50 8.59 -8.18
CA ALA A 64 14.48 7.51 -8.21
C ALA A 64 15.85 8.00 -8.72
#